data_AF-A0A9D6DNS3-F1
#
_entry.id   AF-A0A9D6DNS3-F1
#
_cell.length_a   1.000
_cell.length_b   1.000
_cell.length_c   1.000
_cell.angle_alpha   90.00
_cell.angle_beta   90.00
_cell.angle_gamma   90.00
#
_symmetry.space_group_name_H-M   'P 1'
#
loop_
_entity.id
_entity.type
_entity.pdbx_description
1 polymer ?
#
loop_
_entity_poly.entity_id
_entity_poly.type
_entity_poly.pdbx_seq_one_letter_code
_entity_poly.pdbx_strand_id
1 'polypeptide(L)'
;MDQNLLSHSRTDEAEVDRSLIKIIMLGALGVVAAAASGFFVARYADAATNANFWLLSGALTVLLVVVLLQTFFVKSFSKAAALDAAYAIALLAPLAPVLTPFALAGGGAALAGIIWGNFTGNRELKDRIKIRFFRISRLTLGKAATGLSLFLALYYLGTQGGSIAVSQPLFERLVLPGASITERFFPGVSLSGTFRTAVTELAMSQAKAIPGFEILPPAAQRELLNRAAAEVEVQATRLLGITVRPDARVVDLLYESFQAKFAGLGESGKQLALLGIGAVMFFAIRGLGILFVWAAIAVGFVIYEILIALGFATIVLEGGSREIIIL
;
A
#
# COMPACT_ATOMS: atom_id res chain seq x y z
N MET A 1 29.08 18.92 -45.28
CA MET A 1 29.25 17.72 -44.42
C MET A 1 29.46 18.07 -42.96
N ASP A 2 29.98 19.26 -42.62
CA ASP A 2 30.27 19.64 -41.21
C ASP A 2 29.06 20.00 -40.33
N GLN A 3 27.91 20.36 -40.91
CA GLN A 3 26.70 20.67 -40.13
C GLN A 3 26.07 19.43 -39.46
N ASN A 4 26.26 18.22 -40.02
CA ASN A 4 25.75 16.97 -39.44
C ASN A 4 26.60 16.42 -38.29
N LEU A 5 27.90 16.77 -38.24
CA LEU A 5 28.77 16.37 -37.12
C LEU A 5 28.53 17.26 -35.89
N LEU A 6 28.25 18.54 -36.12
CA LEU A 6 27.95 19.49 -35.05
C LEU A 6 26.57 19.25 -34.41
N SER A 7 25.57 18.77 -35.16
CA SER A 7 24.26 18.43 -34.62
C SER A 7 24.30 17.18 -33.72
N HIS A 8 25.01 16.13 -34.15
CA HIS A 8 25.19 14.92 -33.32
C HIS A 8 26.01 15.16 -32.05
N SER A 9 27.04 16.02 -32.10
CA SER A 9 27.82 16.35 -30.88
C SER A 9 27.00 17.13 -29.83
N ARG A 10 26.07 18.00 -30.27
CA ARG A 10 25.24 18.83 -29.36
C ARG A 10 24.15 18.04 -28.65
N THR A 11 23.55 17.04 -29.31
CA THR A 11 22.57 16.16 -28.69
C THR A 11 23.22 15.30 -27.60
N ASP A 12 24.46 14.86 -27.80
CA ASP A 12 25.20 14.09 -26.78
C ASP A 12 25.53 14.94 -25.55
N GLU A 13 26.02 16.18 -25.72
CA GLU A 13 26.39 17.07 -24.60
C GLU A 13 25.22 17.49 -23.69
N ALA A 14 23.99 17.48 -24.20
CA ALA A 14 22.78 17.74 -23.43
C ALA A 14 22.35 16.51 -22.62
N GLU A 15 22.74 15.29 -22.99
CA GLU A 15 22.37 14.05 -22.31
C GLU A 15 23.38 13.58 -21.24
N VAL A 16 24.58 14.17 -21.20
CA VAL A 16 25.62 13.77 -20.22
C VAL A 16 25.39 14.38 -18.82
N ASP A 17 25.50 13.54 -17.79
CA ASP A 17 25.54 13.96 -16.39
C ASP A 17 26.80 14.81 -16.10
N ARG A 18 26.63 16.12 -15.91
CA ARG A 18 27.75 17.06 -15.76
C ARG A 18 28.45 17.04 -14.40
N SER A 19 27.80 16.55 -13.34
CA SER A 19 28.36 16.57 -11.98
C SER A 19 28.10 15.27 -11.23
N LEU A 20 29.14 14.46 -11.08
CA LEU A 20 29.09 13.23 -10.27
C LEU A 20 28.86 13.54 -8.79
N ILE A 21 29.39 14.67 -8.29
CA ILE A 21 29.24 15.07 -6.88
C ILE A 21 27.76 15.28 -6.52
N LYS A 22 26.99 15.97 -7.39
CA LYS A 22 25.55 16.19 -7.17
C LYS A 22 24.76 14.87 -7.16
N ILE A 23 25.14 13.93 -8.02
CA ILE A 23 24.55 12.58 -8.06
C ILE A 23 24.87 11.81 -6.77
N ILE A 24 26.12 11.88 -6.31
CA ILE A 24 26.55 11.23 -5.06
C ILE A 24 25.84 11.84 -3.85
N MET A 25 25.67 13.16 -3.78
CA MET A 25 24.90 13.81 -2.70
C MET A 25 23.44 13.34 -2.67
N LEU A 26 22.80 13.27 -3.84
CA LEU A 26 21.44 12.77 -3.96
C LEU A 26 21.35 11.28 -3.58
N GLY A 27 22.34 10.50 -4.01
CA GLY A 27 22.48 9.08 -3.65
C GLY A 27 22.66 8.89 -2.14
N ALA A 28 23.50 9.68 -1.49
CA ALA A 28 23.70 9.63 -0.05
C ALA A 28 22.41 9.96 0.71
N LEU A 29 21.69 11.00 0.29
CA LEU A 29 20.38 11.35 0.83
C LEU A 29 19.38 10.18 0.69
N GLY A 30 19.36 9.52 -0.47
CA GLY A 30 18.48 8.40 -0.73
C GLY A 30 18.84 7.15 0.09
N VAL A 31 20.13 6.86 0.26
CA VAL A 31 20.60 5.78 1.14
C VAL A 31 20.18 6.03 2.59
N VAL A 32 20.35 7.26 3.09
CA VAL A 32 19.90 7.63 4.44
C VAL A 32 18.38 7.51 4.58
N ALA A 33 17.61 7.99 3.61
CA ALA A 33 16.15 7.89 3.62
C ALA A 33 15.67 6.43 3.56
N ALA A 34 16.34 5.59 2.78
CA ALA A 34 16.06 4.17 2.67
C ALA A 34 16.39 3.43 3.97
N ALA A 35 17.55 3.68 4.57
CA ALA A 35 17.93 3.12 5.85
C ALA A 35 16.97 3.56 6.97
N ALA A 36 16.57 4.84 7.00
CA ALA A 36 15.56 5.32 7.94
C ALA A 36 14.22 4.59 7.74
N SER A 37 13.79 4.40 6.49
CA SER A 37 12.57 3.66 6.17
C SER A 37 12.65 2.21 6.68
N GLY A 38 13.76 1.51 6.42
CA GLY A 38 13.98 0.14 6.90
C GLY A 38 13.97 0.04 8.43
N PHE A 39 14.59 1.00 9.09
CA PHE A 39 14.62 1.08 10.55
C PHE A 39 13.21 1.28 11.14
N PHE A 40 12.41 2.18 10.57
CA PHE A 40 11.04 2.39 11.03
C PHE A 40 10.09 1.25 10.66
N VAL A 41 10.37 0.50 9.59
CA VAL A 41 9.66 -0.77 9.32
C VAL A 41 9.91 -1.75 10.46
N ALA A 42 11.16 -1.94 10.87
CA ALA A 42 11.52 -2.81 11.99
C ALA A 42 10.80 -2.36 13.28
N ARG A 43 10.90 -1.08 13.62
CA ARG A 43 10.27 -0.52 14.82
C ARG A 43 8.76 -0.59 14.81
N TYR A 44 8.13 -0.43 13.66
CA TYR A 44 6.68 -0.57 13.53
C TYR A 44 6.24 -2.03 13.67
N ALA A 45 7.04 -2.97 13.17
CA ALA A 45 6.79 -4.41 13.35
C ALA A 45 6.95 -4.85 14.80
N ASP A 46 7.96 -4.33 15.52
CA ASP A 46 8.15 -4.59 16.95
C ASP A 46 7.03 -3.97 17.80
N ALA A 47 6.64 -2.73 17.49
CA ALA A 47 5.62 -1.99 18.23
C ALA A 47 4.76 -1.14 17.30
N ALA A 48 3.54 -1.61 17.01
CA ALA A 48 2.57 -0.95 16.13
C ALA A 48 1.86 0.24 16.81
N THR A 49 2.65 1.24 17.23
CA THR A 49 2.14 2.49 17.82
C THR A 49 1.81 3.54 16.76
N ASN A 50 0.93 4.49 17.09
CA ASN A 50 0.60 5.61 16.19
C ASN A 50 1.85 6.45 15.86
N ALA A 51 2.76 6.63 16.82
CA ALA A 51 4.02 7.36 16.60
C ALA A 51 4.90 6.67 15.56
N ASN A 52 5.10 5.35 15.69
CA ASN A 52 5.90 4.57 14.75
C ASN A 52 5.26 4.55 13.35
N PHE A 53 3.92 4.53 13.25
CA PHE A 53 3.22 4.67 11.98
C PHE A 53 3.58 5.98 11.27
N TRP A 54 3.45 7.12 11.96
CA TRP A 54 3.76 8.43 11.36
C TRP A 54 5.23 8.58 10.99
N LEU A 55 6.14 8.04 11.80
CA LEU A 55 7.58 8.06 11.50
C LEU A 55 7.93 7.19 10.28
N LEU A 56 7.35 6.00 10.17
CA LEU A 56 7.50 5.12 9.01
C LEU A 56 6.96 5.82 7.74
N SER A 57 5.74 6.34 7.81
CA SER A 57 5.12 7.08 6.72
C SER A 57 5.96 8.29 6.29
N GLY A 58 6.51 9.04 7.24
CA GLY A 58 7.40 10.17 6.98
C GLY A 58 8.67 9.73 6.26
N ALA A 59 9.35 8.70 6.76
CA ALA A 59 10.57 8.18 6.15
C ALA A 59 10.34 7.66 4.71
N LEU A 60 9.26 6.92 4.49
CA LEU A 60 8.88 6.46 3.15
C LEU A 60 8.54 7.62 2.21
N THR A 61 7.89 8.67 2.71
CA THR A 61 7.60 9.87 1.93
C THR A 61 8.89 10.58 1.52
N VAL A 62 9.85 10.72 2.43
CA VAL A 62 11.17 11.29 2.12
C VAL A 62 11.88 10.43 1.08
N LEU A 63 11.88 9.10 1.22
CA LEU A 63 12.45 8.19 0.23
C LEU A 63 11.80 8.38 -1.16
N LEU A 64 10.48 8.46 -1.23
CA LEU A 64 9.76 8.73 -2.47
C LEU A 64 10.17 10.09 -3.08
N VAL A 65 10.34 11.13 -2.27
CA VAL A 65 10.84 12.43 -2.73
C VAL A 65 12.24 12.29 -3.34
N VAL A 66 13.16 11.56 -2.69
CA VAL A 66 14.51 11.36 -3.25
C VAL A 66 14.46 10.60 -4.58
N VAL A 67 13.67 9.52 -4.65
CA VAL A 67 13.46 8.74 -5.89
C VAL A 67 12.93 9.66 -6.99
N LEU A 68 11.99 10.55 -6.67
CA LEU A 68 11.46 11.51 -7.64
C LEU A 68 12.53 12.47 -8.16
N LEU A 69 13.30 13.08 -7.26
CA LEU A 69 14.37 14.00 -7.63
C LEU A 69 15.45 13.28 -8.45
N GLN A 70 15.74 12.00 -8.14
CA GLN A 70 16.65 11.18 -8.92
C GLN A 70 16.16 11.00 -10.36
N THR A 71 14.86 10.75 -10.58
CA THR A 71 14.29 10.69 -11.94
C THR A 71 14.57 11.98 -12.72
N PHE A 72 14.45 13.15 -12.08
CA PHE A 72 14.65 14.42 -12.77
C PHE A 72 16.12 14.77 -13.01
N PHE A 73 17.02 14.40 -12.10
CA PHE A 73 18.42 14.87 -12.13
C PHE A 73 19.44 13.84 -12.63
N VAL A 74 19.14 12.55 -12.56
CA VAL A 74 20.04 11.48 -13.02
C VAL A 74 19.61 11.00 -14.40
N LYS A 75 20.35 11.41 -15.44
CA LYS A 75 19.99 11.10 -16.84
C LYS A 75 20.37 9.67 -17.23
N SER A 76 21.51 9.20 -16.72
CA SER A 76 22.00 7.85 -16.99
C SER A 76 21.17 6.79 -16.25
N PHE A 77 20.52 5.91 -17.01
CA PHE A 77 19.76 4.79 -16.44
C PHE A 77 20.64 3.88 -15.58
N SER A 78 21.87 3.57 -15.99
CA SER A 78 22.78 2.70 -15.24
C SER A 78 23.13 3.30 -13.87
N LYS A 79 23.34 4.63 -13.79
CA LYS A 79 23.61 5.31 -12.52
C LYS A 79 22.37 5.33 -11.63
N ALA A 80 21.19 5.63 -12.20
CA ALA A 80 19.94 5.58 -11.47
C ALA A 80 19.65 4.17 -10.92
N ALA A 81 19.83 3.13 -11.72
CA ALA A 81 19.65 1.74 -11.29
C ALA A 81 20.65 1.33 -10.20
N ALA A 82 21.91 1.80 -10.27
CA ALA A 82 22.90 1.55 -9.22
C ALA A 82 22.51 2.24 -7.90
N LEU A 83 21.99 3.46 -7.95
CA LEU A 83 21.45 4.14 -6.78
C LEU A 83 20.22 3.42 -6.22
N ASP A 84 19.31 2.96 -7.08
CA ASP A 84 18.13 2.20 -6.67
C ASP A 84 18.52 0.89 -5.97
N ALA A 85 19.56 0.21 -6.46
CA ALA A 85 20.13 -0.97 -5.81
C ALA A 85 20.70 -0.62 -4.42
N ALA A 86 21.43 0.49 -4.31
CA ALA A 86 21.92 0.97 -3.02
C ALA A 86 20.77 1.31 -2.06
N TYR A 87 19.68 1.90 -2.54
CA TYR A 87 18.49 2.16 -1.73
C TYR A 87 17.83 0.87 -1.26
N ALA A 88 17.69 -0.14 -2.12
CA ALA A 88 17.13 -1.42 -1.73
C ALA A 88 17.99 -2.14 -0.67
N ILE A 89 19.31 -2.11 -0.82
CA ILE A 89 20.24 -2.66 0.19
C ILE A 89 20.11 -1.89 1.51
N ALA A 90 20.12 -0.55 1.45
CA ALA A 90 19.99 0.30 2.63
C ALA A 90 18.64 0.13 3.33
N LEU A 91 17.56 -0.08 2.58
CA LEU A 91 16.22 -0.38 3.09
C LEU A 91 16.19 -1.71 3.87
N LEU A 92 16.95 -2.72 3.41
CA LEU A 92 17.02 -4.02 4.06
C LEU A 92 18.03 -4.07 5.21
N ALA A 93 19.05 -3.21 5.23
CA ALA A 93 20.14 -3.28 6.21
C ALA A 93 19.67 -3.24 7.68
N PRO A 94 18.75 -2.35 8.11
CA PRO A 94 18.22 -2.36 9.48
C PRO A 94 17.41 -3.62 9.82
N LEU A 95 16.92 -4.33 8.82
CA LEU A 95 16.12 -5.55 8.96
C LEU A 95 16.99 -6.81 9.01
N ALA A 96 18.32 -6.67 8.91
CA ALA A 96 19.26 -7.78 8.87
C ALA A 96 19.06 -8.86 9.96
N PRO A 97 18.77 -8.52 11.22
CA PRO A 97 18.57 -9.52 12.28
C PRO A 97 17.33 -10.41 12.08
N VAL A 98 16.34 -9.95 11.30
CA VAL A 98 15.03 -10.61 11.10
C VAL A 98 14.76 -10.83 9.61
N LEU A 99 15.82 -10.98 8.81
CA LEU A 99 15.71 -11.20 7.37
C LEU A 99 15.08 -12.57 7.08
N THR A 100 13.94 -12.53 6.39
CA THR A 100 13.25 -13.73 5.90
C THR A 100 13.28 -13.77 4.37
N PRO A 101 13.09 -14.95 3.73
CA PRO A 101 12.99 -15.04 2.27
C PRO A 101 11.91 -14.11 1.69
N PHE A 102 10.80 -13.93 2.40
CA PHE A 102 9.76 -12.97 2.02
C PHE A 102 10.22 -11.52 2.14
N ALA A 103 10.99 -11.15 3.16
CA ALA A 103 11.59 -9.82 3.27
C ALA A 103 12.56 -9.53 2.11
N LEU A 104 13.37 -10.51 1.71
CA LEU A 104 14.26 -10.41 0.53
C LEU A 104 13.47 -10.25 -0.77
N ALA A 105 12.43 -11.07 -0.97
CA ALA A 105 11.53 -10.95 -2.10
C ALA A 105 10.84 -9.58 -2.12
N GLY A 106 10.45 -9.07 -0.95
CA GLY A 106 9.93 -7.72 -0.77
C GLY A 106 10.95 -6.65 -1.17
N GLY A 107 12.20 -6.76 -0.73
CA GLY A 107 13.26 -5.82 -1.11
C GLY A 107 13.52 -5.84 -2.62
N GLY A 108 13.48 -7.03 -3.24
CA GLY A 108 13.53 -7.17 -4.70
C GLY A 108 12.34 -6.51 -5.40
N ALA A 109 11.13 -6.63 -4.84
CA ALA A 109 9.94 -5.94 -5.34
C ALA A 109 10.03 -4.41 -5.21
N ALA A 110 10.57 -3.89 -4.11
CA ALA A 110 10.85 -2.46 -3.94
C ALA A 110 11.85 -1.98 -5.00
N LEU A 111 12.97 -2.69 -5.17
CA LEU A 111 13.97 -2.39 -6.19
C LEU A 111 13.35 -2.35 -7.59
N ALA A 112 12.63 -3.40 -7.98
CA ALA A 112 11.97 -3.48 -9.28
C ALA A 112 10.96 -2.34 -9.48
N GLY A 113 10.17 -2.01 -8.45
CA GLY A 113 9.20 -0.91 -8.52
C GLY A 113 9.86 0.46 -8.68
N ILE A 114 10.98 0.71 -7.99
CA ILE A 114 11.73 1.97 -8.09
C ILE A 114 12.41 2.08 -9.46
N ILE A 115 13.11 1.02 -9.92
CA ILE A 115 13.74 0.98 -11.24
C ILE A 115 12.69 1.19 -12.35
N TRP A 116 11.54 0.51 -12.26
CA TRP A 116 10.45 0.69 -13.21
C TRP A 116 9.95 2.15 -13.21
N GLY A 117 9.76 2.72 -12.02
CA GLY A 117 9.36 4.12 -11.86
C GLY A 117 10.32 5.08 -12.54
N ASN A 118 11.62 4.95 -12.25
CA ASN A 118 12.68 5.75 -12.85
C ASN A 118 12.75 5.56 -14.37
N PHE A 119 12.69 4.32 -14.86
CA PHE A 119 12.68 4.04 -16.30
C PHE A 119 11.52 4.73 -17.03
N THR A 120 10.31 4.63 -16.47
CA THR A 120 9.11 5.22 -17.06
C THR A 120 9.15 6.75 -16.99
N GLY A 121 9.60 7.31 -15.87
CA GLY A 121 9.76 8.75 -15.68
C GLY A 121 10.81 9.34 -16.62
N ASN A 122 11.99 8.71 -16.72
CA ASN A 122 13.06 9.14 -17.62
C ASN A 122 12.66 9.05 -19.09
N ARG A 123 11.91 8.01 -19.47
CA ARG A 123 11.38 7.89 -20.83
C ARG A 123 10.41 9.03 -21.16
N GLU A 124 9.46 9.34 -20.27
CA GLU A 124 8.53 10.46 -20.48
C GLU A 124 9.26 11.82 -20.45
N LEU A 125 10.34 11.95 -19.67
CA LEU A 125 11.22 13.14 -19.69
C LEU A 125 11.89 13.32 -21.06
N LYS A 126 12.46 12.25 -21.63
CA LYS A 126 13.13 12.28 -22.93
C LYS A 126 12.16 12.48 -24.10
N ASP A 127 10.93 11.99 -23.99
CA ASP A 127 9.94 12.05 -25.06
C ASP A 127 9.22 13.42 -25.17
N ARG A 128 9.51 14.39 -24.29
CA ARG A 128 8.75 15.65 -24.18
C ARG A 128 9.63 16.89 -24.25
N ILE A 129 9.17 17.86 -25.04
CA ILE A 129 9.80 19.18 -25.19
C ILE A 129 9.70 20.03 -23.90
N LYS A 130 8.68 19.80 -23.07
CA LYS A 130 8.49 20.53 -21.80
C LYS A 130 8.37 19.56 -20.64
N ILE A 131 9.10 19.85 -19.56
CA ILE A 131 9.03 19.12 -18.30
C ILE A 131 7.63 19.32 -17.69
N ARG A 132 6.85 18.24 -17.60
CA ARG A 132 5.54 18.22 -16.93
C ARG A 132 5.66 17.53 -15.57
N PHE A 133 6.13 18.28 -14.57
CA PHE A 133 6.47 17.77 -13.24
C PHE A 133 5.43 16.79 -12.67
N PHE A 134 4.17 17.22 -12.55
CA PHE A 134 3.11 16.40 -11.96
C PHE A 134 2.82 15.09 -12.70
N ARG A 135 2.95 15.10 -14.04
CA ARG A 135 2.71 13.89 -14.85
C ARG A 135 3.82 12.88 -14.64
N ILE A 136 5.08 13.33 -14.72
CA ILE A 136 6.26 12.48 -14.50
C ILE A 136 6.23 11.93 -13.07
N SER A 137 5.94 12.79 -12.10
CA SER A 137 5.87 12.39 -10.68
C SER A 137 4.82 11.32 -10.42
N ARG A 138 3.62 11.43 -11.00
CA ARG A 138 2.57 10.40 -10.88
C ARG A 138 3.00 9.07 -11.49
N LEU A 139 3.72 9.09 -12.61
CA LEU A 139 4.22 7.87 -13.26
C LEU A 139 5.32 7.19 -12.43
N THR A 140 6.35 7.95 -12.03
CA THR A 140 7.46 7.45 -11.22
C THR A 140 6.98 6.94 -9.86
N LEU A 141 6.33 7.80 -9.08
CA LEU A 141 5.93 7.46 -7.71
C LEU A 141 4.81 6.43 -7.69
N GLY A 142 3.96 6.41 -8.71
CA GLY A 142 2.95 5.36 -8.87
C GLY A 142 3.57 3.97 -8.87
N LYS A 143 4.68 3.77 -9.60
CA LYS A 143 5.38 2.48 -9.67
C LYS A 143 6.26 2.21 -8.45
N ALA A 144 7.01 3.21 -7.98
CA ALA A 144 7.84 3.09 -6.78
C ALA A 144 7.01 2.73 -5.54
N ALA A 145 5.87 3.41 -5.33
CA ALA A 145 4.97 3.10 -4.23
C ALA A 145 4.32 1.72 -4.36
N THR A 146 4.16 1.16 -5.56
CA THR A 146 3.69 -0.23 -5.73
C THR A 146 4.74 -1.21 -5.23
N GLY A 147 6.01 -1.01 -5.61
CA GLY A 147 7.12 -1.83 -5.13
C GLY A 147 7.26 -1.76 -3.61
N LEU A 148 7.20 -0.57 -3.02
CA LEU A 148 7.24 -0.38 -1.57
C LEU A 148 6.03 -0.99 -0.85
N SER A 149 4.82 -0.91 -1.43
CA SER A 149 3.64 -1.55 -0.85
C SER A 149 3.79 -3.07 -0.83
N LEU A 150 4.35 -3.65 -1.90
CA LEU A 150 4.62 -5.08 -1.99
C LEU A 150 5.73 -5.50 -1.01
N PHE A 151 6.76 -4.68 -0.84
CA PHE A 151 7.77 -4.87 0.20
C PHE A 151 7.16 -4.95 1.59
N LEU A 152 6.33 -3.97 1.98
CA LEU A 152 5.71 -3.96 3.30
C LEU A 152 4.79 -5.17 3.52
N ALA A 153 4.00 -5.55 2.51
CA ALA A 153 3.12 -6.71 2.58
C ALA A 153 3.91 -8.03 2.72
N LEU A 154 4.96 -8.22 1.92
CA LEU A 154 5.80 -9.41 1.97
C LEU A 154 6.65 -9.47 3.25
N TYR A 155 7.19 -8.33 3.69
CA TYR A 155 7.90 -8.24 4.97
C TYR A 155 6.98 -8.66 6.11
N TYR A 156 5.77 -8.12 6.18
CA TYR A 156 4.78 -8.54 7.19
C TYR A 156 4.52 -10.04 7.13
N LEU A 157 4.25 -10.62 5.95
CA LEU A 157 4.05 -12.06 5.82
C LEU A 157 5.26 -12.87 6.30
N GLY A 158 6.48 -12.41 6.02
CA GLY A 158 7.71 -13.05 6.47
C GLY A 158 7.83 -13.13 7.99
N THR A 159 7.35 -12.12 8.72
CA THR A 159 7.38 -12.11 10.19
C THR A 159 6.43 -13.11 10.85
N GLN A 160 5.45 -13.67 10.10
CA GLN A 160 4.39 -14.50 10.68
C GLN A 160 4.77 -15.98 10.85
N GLY A 161 5.96 -16.43 10.40
CA GLY A 161 6.49 -17.76 10.74
C GLY A 161 5.61 -18.96 10.36
N GLY A 162 4.66 -18.83 9.43
CA GLY A 162 3.76 -19.89 8.98
C GLY A 162 2.46 -20.06 9.78
N SER A 163 2.31 -19.38 10.91
CA SER A 163 1.03 -19.21 11.61
C SER A 163 0.49 -17.81 11.33
N ILE A 164 -0.76 -17.68 10.86
CA ILE A 164 -1.37 -16.36 10.72
C ILE A 164 -1.69 -15.83 12.12
N ALA A 165 -0.77 -15.07 12.71
CA ALA A 165 -1.05 -14.24 13.87
C ALA A 165 -1.57 -12.88 13.38
N VAL A 166 -2.67 -12.90 12.60
CA VAL A 166 -3.48 -11.69 12.45
C VAL A 166 -3.99 -11.38 13.84
N SER A 167 -3.44 -10.34 14.45
CA SER A 167 -3.87 -9.92 15.77
C SER A 167 -5.32 -9.43 15.68
N GLN A 168 -6.11 -9.67 16.74
CA GLN A 168 -7.47 -9.17 16.82
C GLN A 168 -7.57 -7.65 16.52
N PRO A 169 -6.65 -6.79 16.99
CA PRO A 169 -6.65 -5.37 16.62
C PRO A 169 -6.47 -5.11 15.12
N LEU A 170 -5.64 -5.90 14.43
CA LEU A 170 -5.48 -5.76 12.97
C LEU A 170 -6.73 -6.22 12.24
N PHE A 171 -7.33 -7.34 12.67
CA PHE A 171 -8.59 -7.83 12.12
C PHE A 171 -9.71 -6.78 12.28
N GLU A 172 -9.87 -6.21 13.46
CA GLU A 172 -10.84 -5.14 13.72
C GLU A 172 -10.62 -3.94 12.79
N ARG A 173 -9.36 -3.48 12.63
CA ARG A 173 -9.03 -2.37 11.73
C ARG A 173 -9.31 -2.64 10.26
N LEU A 174 -9.26 -3.91 9.84
CA LEU A 174 -9.57 -4.32 8.46
C LEU A 174 -11.08 -4.50 8.24
N VAL A 175 -11.81 -5.00 9.24
CA VAL A 175 -13.22 -5.37 9.12
C VAL A 175 -14.17 -4.22 9.45
N LEU A 176 -13.87 -3.41 10.48
CA LEU A 176 -14.75 -2.33 10.94
C LEU A 176 -15.01 -1.22 9.89
N PRO A 177 -14.06 -0.83 9.02
CA PRO A 177 -14.37 0.09 7.92
C PRO A 177 -15.46 -0.43 6.97
N GLY A 178 -15.66 -1.74 6.91
CA GLY A 178 -16.74 -2.39 6.16
C GLY A 178 -18.11 -2.35 6.86
N ALA A 179 -18.19 -1.92 8.12
CA ALA A 179 -19.44 -1.91 8.89
C ALA A 179 -20.55 -1.09 8.21
N SER A 180 -20.22 0.05 7.60
CA SER A 180 -21.21 0.85 6.85
C SER A 180 -21.79 0.10 5.64
N ILE A 181 -21.02 -0.81 5.04
CA ILE A 181 -21.50 -1.65 3.95
C ILE A 181 -22.40 -2.75 4.52
N THR A 182 -22.00 -3.37 5.63
CA THR A 182 -22.80 -4.38 6.33
C THR A 182 -24.16 -3.83 6.72
N GLU A 183 -24.23 -2.63 7.31
CA GLU A 183 -25.49 -1.98 7.70
C GLU A 183 -26.40 -1.69 6.48
N ARG A 184 -25.83 -1.50 5.29
CA ARG A 184 -26.59 -1.28 4.05
C ARG A 184 -27.26 -2.55 3.53
N PHE A 185 -26.61 -3.70 3.70
CA PHE A 185 -27.16 -5.00 3.28
C PHE A 185 -27.99 -5.67 4.39
N PHE A 186 -27.67 -5.40 5.65
CA PHE A 186 -28.33 -5.91 6.85
C PHE A 186 -28.67 -4.74 7.80
N PRO A 187 -29.81 -4.06 7.58
CA PRO A 187 -30.21 -2.91 8.37
C PRO A 187 -30.29 -3.26 9.86
N GLY A 188 -29.66 -2.46 10.72
CA GLY A 188 -29.65 -2.67 12.18
C GLY A 188 -28.54 -3.59 12.69
N VAL A 189 -27.79 -4.28 11.82
CA VAL A 189 -26.66 -5.11 12.24
C VAL A 189 -25.38 -4.28 12.32
N SER A 190 -24.94 -4.01 13.54
CA SER A 190 -23.66 -3.33 13.78
C SER A 190 -22.56 -4.34 14.12
N LEU A 191 -21.45 -4.32 13.37
CA LEU A 191 -20.28 -5.18 13.61
C LEU A 191 -19.56 -4.87 14.94
N SER A 192 -19.71 -3.65 15.45
CA SER A 192 -19.18 -3.23 16.76
C SER A 192 -20.12 -3.56 17.91
N GLY A 193 -21.40 -3.86 17.62
CA GLY A 193 -22.43 -4.23 18.59
C GLY A 193 -22.32 -5.68 19.06
N THR A 194 -23.20 -6.05 20.01
CA THR A 194 -23.28 -7.41 20.52
C THR A 194 -23.99 -8.34 19.54
N PHE A 195 -23.64 -9.63 19.57
CA PHE A 195 -24.30 -10.64 18.76
C PHE A 195 -25.81 -10.71 19.03
N ARG A 196 -26.22 -10.62 20.30
CA ARG A 196 -27.64 -10.58 20.69
C ARG A 196 -28.40 -9.48 19.97
N THR A 197 -27.86 -8.26 19.95
CA THR A 197 -28.47 -7.13 19.25
C THR A 197 -28.58 -7.38 17.75
N ALA A 198 -27.50 -7.90 17.13
CA ALA A 198 -27.50 -8.22 15.71
C ALA A 198 -28.56 -9.27 15.35
N VAL A 199 -28.71 -10.33 16.16
CA VAL A 199 -29.73 -11.37 15.95
C VAL A 199 -31.14 -10.81 16.10
N THR A 200 -31.39 -9.99 17.13
CA THR A 200 -32.71 -9.40 17.34
C THR A 200 -33.12 -8.45 16.23
N GLU A 201 -32.18 -7.65 15.70
CA GLU A 201 -32.44 -6.72 14.60
C GLU A 201 -32.69 -7.47 13.28
N LEU A 202 -31.92 -8.53 12.99
CA LEU A 202 -32.17 -9.40 11.85
C LEU A 202 -33.51 -10.15 11.95
N ALA A 203 -33.85 -10.63 13.15
CA ALA A 203 -35.14 -11.27 13.39
C ALA A 203 -36.29 -10.27 13.18
N MET A 204 -36.13 -9.02 13.64
CA MET A 204 -37.12 -7.97 13.43
C MET A 204 -37.24 -7.59 11.95
N SER A 205 -36.12 -7.48 11.22
CA SER A 205 -36.15 -7.16 9.79
C SER A 205 -36.83 -8.26 8.97
N GLN A 206 -36.57 -9.53 9.30
CA GLN A 206 -37.23 -10.67 8.66
C GLN A 206 -38.73 -10.74 9.02
N ALA A 207 -39.07 -10.50 10.28
CA ALA A 207 -40.46 -10.52 10.73
C ALA A 207 -41.30 -9.41 10.08
N LYS A 208 -40.76 -8.19 9.95
CA LYS A 208 -41.40 -7.07 9.25
C LYS A 208 -41.58 -7.31 7.75
N ALA A 209 -40.78 -8.19 7.15
CA ALA A 209 -40.94 -8.56 5.75
C ALA A 209 -42.13 -9.50 5.51
N ILE A 210 -42.75 -10.06 6.56
CA ILE A 210 -43.93 -10.92 6.45
C ILE A 210 -45.19 -10.06 6.30
N PRO A 211 -45.99 -10.24 5.23
CA PRO A 211 -47.25 -9.52 5.06
C PRO A 211 -48.20 -9.78 6.24
N GLY A 212 -48.67 -8.71 6.88
CA GLY A 212 -49.61 -8.78 8.01
C GLY A 212 -48.96 -8.90 9.40
N PHE A 213 -47.63 -8.84 9.51
CA PHE A 213 -46.93 -8.86 10.81
C PHE A 213 -47.43 -7.77 11.77
N GLU A 214 -47.67 -6.56 11.27
CA GLU A 214 -48.15 -5.42 12.06
C GLU A 214 -49.59 -5.57 12.57
N ILE A 215 -50.36 -6.49 11.97
CA ILE A 215 -51.78 -6.74 12.29
C ILE A 215 -51.91 -7.86 13.34
N LEU A 216 -50.83 -8.59 13.61
CA LEU A 216 -50.84 -9.68 14.58
C LEU A 216 -50.96 -9.18 16.02
N PRO A 217 -51.63 -9.93 16.91
CA PRO A 217 -51.67 -9.62 18.34
C PRO A 217 -50.25 -9.51 18.94
N PRO A 218 -50.01 -8.63 19.93
CA PRO A 218 -48.67 -8.40 20.50
C PRO A 218 -48.01 -9.67 21.05
N ALA A 219 -48.79 -10.63 21.55
CA ALA A 219 -48.29 -11.92 22.02
C ALA A 219 -47.79 -12.81 20.86
N ALA A 220 -48.51 -12.85 19.74
CA ALA A 220 -48.13 -13.61 18.55
C ALA A 220 -46.91 -12.99 17.83
N GLN A 221 -46.80 -11.64 17.85
CA GLN A 221 -45.61 -10.94 17.35
C GLN A 221 -44.36 -11.32 18.13
N ARG A 222 -44.45 -11.36 19.48
CA ARG A 222 -43.32 -11.75 20.35
C ARG A 222 -42.91 -13.20 20.14
N GLU A 223 -43.88 -14.11 19.97
CA GLU A 223 -43.59 -15.52 19.73
C GLU A 223 -42.90 -15.73 18.38
N LEU A 224 -43.36 -15.06 17.32
CA LEU A 224 -42.73 -15.08 16.00
C LEU A 224 -41.31 -14.49 16.02
N LEU A 225 -41.12 -13.36 16.71
CA LEU A 225 -39.80 -12.75 16.90
C LEU A 225 -38.83 -13.68 17.62
N ASN A 226 -39.28 -14.35 18.69
CA ASN A 226 -38.44 -15.30 19.42
C ASN A 226 -38.06 -16.52 18.57
N ARG A 227 -38.99 -17.03 17.75
CA ARG A 227 -38.70 -18.13 16.82
C ARG A 227 -37.73 -17.69 15.72
N ALA A 228 -37.94 -16.52 15.13
CA ALA A 228 -37.04 -15.96 14.11
C ALA A 228 -35.63 -15.71 14.68
N ALA A 229 -35.53 -15.16 15.90
CA ALA A 229 -34.26 -14.96 16.58
C ALA A 229 -33.51 -16.29 16.83
N ALA A 230 -34.23 -17.31 17.31
CA ALA A 230 -33.64 -18.64 17.52
C ALA A 230 -33.16 -19.28 16.22
N GLU A 231 -33.91 -19.12 15.12
CA GLU A 231 -33.52 -19.65 13.82
C GLU A 231 -32.28 -18.93 13.26
N VAL A 232 -32.23 -17.59 13.37
CA VAL A 232 -31.07 -16.78 12.99
C VAL A 232 -29.84 -17.17 13.81
N GLU A 233 -29.99 -17.39 15.13
CA GLU A 233 -28.91 -17.82 16.00
C GLU A 233 -28.36 -19.20 15.60
N VAL A 234 -29.23 -20.16 15.28
CA VAL A 234 -28.81 -21.49 14.81
C VAL A 234 -28.08 -21.40 13.47
N GLN A 235 -28.60 -20.62 12.52
CA GLN A 235 -27.96 -20.42 11.22
C GLN A 235 -26.59 -19.74 11.36
N ALA A 236 -26.52 -18.69 12.19
CA ALA A 236 -25.27 -18.00 12.48
C ALA A 236 -24.25 -18.91 13.16
N THR A 237 -24.66 -19.71 14.15
CA THR A 237 -23.80 -20.68 14.83
C THR A 237 -23.26 -21.74 13.84
N ARG A 238 -24.11 -22.25 12.95
CA ARG A 238 -23.71 -23.18 11.89
C ARG A 238 -22.72 -22.55 10.90
N LEU A 239 -22.94 -21.30 10.50
CA LEU A 239 -22.06 -20.59 9.57
C LEU A 239 -20.71 -20.24 10.19
N LEU A 240 -20.72 -19.78 11.45
CA LEU A 240 -19.51 -19.39 12.18
C LEU A 240 -18.71 -20.62 12.64
N GLY A 241 -19.37 -21.75 12.90
CA GLY A 241 -18.71 -23.00 13.31
C GLY A 241 -18.05 -22.92 14.69
N ILE A 242 -18.48 -21.97 15.53
CA ILE A 242 -17.98 -21.75 16.89
C ILE A 242 -19.16 -21.67 17.87
N THR A 243 -18.88 -21.86 19.15
CA THR A 243 -19.87 -21.59 20.21
C THR A 243 -20.08 -20.09 20.33
N VAL A 244 -21.26 -19.62 19.95
CA VAL A 244 -21.57 -18.18 19.97
C VAL A 244 -21.93 -17.73 21.38
N ARG A 245 -21.24 -16.68 21.85
CA ARG A 245 -21.58 -16.00 23.11
C ARG A 245 -22.50 -14.81 22.81
N PRO A 246 -23.71 -14.74 23.38
CA PRO A 246 -24.68 -13.68 23.07
C PRO A 246 -24.16 -12.26 23.36
N ASP A 247 -23.31 -12.13 24.37
CA ASP A 247 -22.82 -10.84 24.87
C ASP A 247 -21.48 -10.42 24.21
N ALA A 248 -20.90 -11.28 23.38
CA ALA A 248 -19.68 -10.97 22.64
C ALA A 248 -19.97 -10.00 21.47
N ARG A 249 -18.98 -9.19 21.10
CA ARG A 249 -19.09 -8.34 19.91
C ARG A 249 -19.11 -9.21 18.65
N VAL A 250 -19.86 -8.80 17.65
CA VAL A 250 -19.92 -9.52 16.37
C VAL A 250 -18.53 -9.66 15.74
N VAL A 251 -17.71 -8.60 15.80
CA VAL A 251 -16.33 -8.63 15.29
C VAL A 251 -15.43 -9.64 16.00
N ASP A 252 -15.63 -9.87 17.30
CA ASP A 252 -14.85 -10.84 18.07
C ASP A 252 -15.21 -12.27 17.67
N LEU A 253 -16.49 -12.55 17.47
CA LEU A 253 -16.97 -13.86 16.98
C LEU A 253 -16.53 -14.14 15.55
N LEU A 254 -16.51 -13.11 14.69
CA LEU A 254 -15.95 -13.22 13.33
C LEU A 254 -14.46 -13.54 13.37
N TYR A 255 -13.71 -12.92 14.29
CA TYR A 255 -12.29 -13.20 14.48
C TYR A 255 -12.05 -14.63 14.98
N GLU A 256 -12.80 -15.09 15.97
CA GLU A 256 -12.73 -16.47 16.48
C GLU A 256 -13.09 -17.50 15.40
N SER A 257 -14.14 -17.24 14.61
CA SER A 257 -14.52 -18.08 13.48
C SER A 257 -13.43 -18.11 12.40
N PHE A 258 -12.83 -16.96 12.10
CA PHE A 258 -11.72 -16.84 11.16
C PHE A 258 -10.53 -17.69 11.62
N GLN A 259 -10.13 -17.58 12.90
CA GLN A 259 -9.03 -18.36 13.47
C GLN A 259 -9.34 -19.86 13.46
N ALA A 260 -10.54 -20.27 13.84
CA ALA A 260 -10.96 -21.67 13.86
C ALA A 260 -10.95 -22.29 12.45
N LYS A 261 -11.52 -21.59 11.46
CA LYS A 261 -11.51 -22.03 10.06
C LYS A 261 -10.11 -22.07 9.49
N PHE A 262 -9.27 -21.08 9.80
CA PHE A 262 -7.88 -21.05 9.36
C PHE A 262 -7.06 -22.20 9.94
N ALA A 263 -7.22 -22.50 11.23
CA ALA A 263 -6.53 -23.61 11.89
C ALA A 263 -6.88 -24.97 11.27
N GLY A 264 -8.14 -25.15 10.87
CA GLY A 264 -8.67 -26.36 10.23
C GLY A 264 -8.28 -26.55 8.75
N LEU A 265 -7.61 -25.58 8.12
CA LEU A 265 -7.11 -25.74 6.75
C LEU A 265 -5.91 -26.70 6.70
N GLY A 266 -5.86 -27.54 5.66
CA GLY A 266 -4.65 -28.27 5.29
C GLY A 266 -3.51 -27.33 4.89
N GLU A 267 -2.29 -27.85 4.77
CA GLU A 267 -1.08 -27.04 4.53
C GLU A 267 -1.17 -26.17 3.25
N SER A 268 -1.67 -26.73 2.15
CA SER A 268 -1.92 -25.97 0.91
C SER A 268 -2.99 -24.88 1.08
N GLY A 269 -4.02 -25.14 1.89
CA GLY A 269 -5.07 -24.17 2.21
C GLY A 269 -4.53 -23.00 3.04
N LYS A 270 -3.66 -23.29 4.01
CA LYS A 270 -2.98 -22.28 4.83
C LYS A 270 -2.08 -21.38 3.99
N GLN A 271 -1.34 -21.95 3.03
CA GLN A 271 -0.52 -21.16 2.10
C GLN A 271 -1.36 -20.26 1.18
N LEU A 272 -2.46 -20.76 0.63
CA LEU A 272 -3.37 -19.94 -0.19
C LEU A 272 -4.02 -18.81 0.63
N ALA A 273 -4.44 -19.10 1.86
CA ALA A 273 -4.98 -18.08 2.75
C ALA A 273 -3.93 -17.03 3.16
N LEU A 274 -2.68 -17.43 3.40
CA LEU A 274 -1.55 -16.52 3.62
C LEU A 274 -1.35 -15.56 2.43
N LEU A 275 -1.38 -16.09 1.20
CA LEU A 275 -1.30 -15.27 -0.01
C LEU A 275 -2.50 -14.32 -0.14
N GLY A 276 -3.71 -14.79 0.20
CA GLY A 276 -4.92 -13.97 0.23
C GLY A 276 -4.80 -12.79 1.20
N ILE A 277 -4.29 -13.03 2.41
CA ILE A 277 -4.05 -11.95 3.39
C ILE A 277 -2.96 -11.00 2.89
N GLY A 278 -1.88 -11.53 2.31
CA GLY A 278 -0.86 -10.73 1.62
C GLY A 278 -1.44 -9.78 0.60
N ALA A 279 -2.34 -10.27 -0.25
CA ALA A 279 -3.03 -9.48 -1.25
C ALA A 279 -3.91 -8.39 -0.63
N VAL A 280 -4.71 -8.72 0.39
CA VAL A 280 -5.55 -7.74 1.10
C VAL A 280 -4.69 -6.65 1.74
N MET A 281 -3.61 -7.01 2.42
CA MET A 281 -2.68 -6.04 3.00
C MET A 281 -2.01 -5.18 1.93
N PHE A 282 -1.57 -5.79 0.83
CA PHE A 282 -1.01 -5.04 -0.29
C PHE A 282 -2.00 -4.00 -0.81
N PHE A 283 -3.26 -4.36 -1.05
CA PHE A 283 -4.28 -3.41 -1.50
C PHE A 283 -4.60 -2.35 -0.46
N ALA A 284 -4.66 -2.70 0.83
CA ALA A 284 -4.87 -1.75 1.91
C ALA A 284 -3.72 -0.73 2.00
N ILE A 285 -2.47 -1.21 2.02
CA ILE A 285 -1.26 -0.38 2.04
C ILE A 285 -1.19 0.48 0.78
N ARG A 286 -1.49 -0.09 -0.40
CA ARG A 286 -1.48 0.64 -1.67
C ARG A 286 -2.57 1.71 -1.71
N GLY A 287 -3.76 1.40 -1.21
CA GLY A 287 -4.89 2.31 -1.13
C GLY A 287 -4.58 3.50 -0.24
N LEU A 288 -4.07 3.27 0.97
CA LEU A 288 -3.62 4.34 1.88
C LEU A 288 -2.36 5.06 1.35
N GLY A 289 -1.49 4.31 0.67
CA GLY A 289 -0.25 4.76 0.05
C GLY A 289 -0.42 5.91 -0.92
N ILE A 290 -1.59 6.05 -1.53
CA ILE A 290 -1.88 7.14 -2.46
C ILE A 290 -1.77 8.51 -1.78
N LEU A 291 -2.15 8.64 -0.51
CA LEU A 291 -2.05 9.90 0.23
C LEU A 291 -0.59 10.33 0.39
N PHE A 292 0.29 9.37 0.69
CA PHE A 292 1.73 9.60 0.82
C PHE A 292 2.39 9.89 -0.53
N VAL A 293 1.91 9.29 -1.62
CA VAL A 293 2.34 9.67 -2.98
C VAL A 293 2.00 11.14 -3.26
N TRP A 294 0.80 11.60 -2.91
CA TRP A 294 0.41 12.99 -3.12
C TRP A 294 1.26 13.95 -2.28
N ALA A 295 1.52 13.60 -1.01
CA ALA A 295 2.43 14.35 -0.16
C ALA A 295 3.84 14.42 -0.76
N ALA A 296 4.38 13.29 -1.23
CA ALA A 296 5.69 13.23 -1.87
C ALA A 296 5.75 14.07 -3.17
N ILE A 297 4.69 14.11 -3.97
CA ILE A 297 4.60 14.99 -5.15
C ILE A 297 4.66 16.46 -4.72
N ALA A 298 3.87 16.86 -3.73
CA ALA A 298 3.80 18.24 -3.26
C ALA A 298 5.13 18.71 -2.67
N VAL A 299 5.70 17.93 -1.75
CA VAL A 299 7.01 18.22 -1.14
C VAL A 299 8.12 18.18 -2.18
N GLY A 300 8.11 17.18 -3.05
CA GLY A 300 9.08 17.03 -4.13
C GLY A 300 9.05 18.20 -5.11
N PHE A 301 7.87 18.76 -5.39
CA PHE A 301 7.74 19.96 -6.24
C PHE A 301 8.44 21.16 -5.62
N VAL A 302 8.20 21.43 -4.33
CA VAL A 302 8.82 22.54 -3.63
C VAL A 302 10.35 22.39 -3.62
N ILE A 303 10.85 21.20 -3.30
CA ILE A 303 12.30 20.93 -3.29
C ILE A 303 12.89 21.03 -4.70
N TYR A 304 12.19 20.53 -5.71
CA TYR A 304 12.61 20.63 -7.11
C TYR A 304 12.80 22.09 -7.55
N GLU A 305 11.82 22.96 -7.27
CA GLU A 305 11.89 24.40 -7.58
C GLU A 305 13.03 25.10 -6.81
N ILE A 306 13.21 24.77 -5.53
CA ILE A 306 14.33 25.31 -4.72
C ILE A 306 15.67 24.89 -5.32
N LEU A 307 15.84 23.62 -5.70
CA LEU A 307 17.07 23.12 -6.29
C LEU A 307 17.37 23.82 -7.62
N ILE A 308 16.37 24.08 -8.45
CA ILE A 308 16.55 24.87 -9.68
C ILE A 308 16.94 26.31 -9.36
N ALA A 309 16.25 26.95 -8.41
CA ALA A 309 16.54 28.33 -8.01
C ALA A 309 17.96 28.51 -7.46
N LEU A 310 18.49 27.50 -6.75
CA LEU A 310 19.85 27.47 -6.22
C LEU A 310 20.92 27.10 -7.28
N GLY A 311 20.54 26.86 -8.53
CA GLY A 311 21.47 26.45 -9.58
C GLY A 311 21.97 25.01 -9.45
N PHE A 312 21.27 24.16 -8.69
CA PHE A 312 21.57 22.73 -8.63
C PHE A 312 21.37 22.07 -9.99
N ALA A 313 20.34 22.48 -10.74
CA ALA A 313 20.09 22.06 -12.11
C ALA A 313 19.70 23.25 -12.99
N THR A 314 20.05 23.17 -14.28
CA THR A 314 19.70 24.19 -15.28
C THR A 314 18.83 23.54 -16.35
N ILE A 315 17.68 24.15 -16.62
CA ILE A 315 16.83 23.74 -17.73
C ILE A 315 17.42 24.33 -19.01
N VAL A 316 17.89 23.46 -19.91
CA VAL A 316 18.37 23.85 -21.23
C VAL A 316 17.28 23.48 -22.23
N LEU A 317 16.90 24.44 -23.07
CA LEU A 317 15.99 24.19 -24.18
C LEU A 317 16.76 23.50 -25.30
N GLU A 318 16.37 22.28 -25.63
CA GLU A 318 16.87 21.60 -26.82
C GLU A 318 16.08 22.11 -28.03
N GLY A 319 16.76 22.81 -28.94
CA GLY A 319 16.18 23.26 -30.19
C GLY A 319 16.14 22.10 -31.19
N GLY A 320 15.06 21.33 -31.20
CA GLY A 320 14.88 20.20 -32.12
C GLY A 320 13.44 20.05 -32.61
N SER A 321 13.25 20.13 -33.93
CA SER A 321 12.04 19.65 -34.61
C SER A 321 12.08 18.13 -34.64
N ARG A 322 11.17 17.45 -33.93
CA ARG A 322 11.11 15.99 -33.88
C ARG A 322 10.40 15.47 -35.13
N GLU A 323 11.17 14.99 -36.10
CA GLU A 323 10.62 14.28 -37.25
C GLU A 323 10.33 12.81 -36.90
N ILE A 324 9.18 12.35 -37.36
CA ILE A 324 8.64 11.00 -37.22
C ILE A 324 8.72 10.31 -38.59
N ILE A 325 8.84 8.98 -38.59
CA ILE A 325 8.86 8.21 -39.83
C ILE A 325 7.54 8.43 -40.58
N ILE A 326 7.64 8.96 -41.78
CA ILE A 326 6.59 8.96 -42.80
C ILE A 326 7.02 7.87 -43.80
N LEU A 327 6.09 6.98 -44.12
CA LEU A 327 6.30 5.84 -45.03
C LEU A 327 6.69 6.29 -46.44
#